data_AF-A0A080MBH4-F1
#
_entry.id   AF-A0A080MBH4-F1
#
_cell.length_a   1.000
_cell.length_b   1.000
_cell.length_c   1.000
_cell.angle_alpha   90.00
_cell.angle_beta   90.00
_cell.angle_gamma   90.00
#
_symmetry.space_group_name_H-M   'P 1'
#
loop_
_entity.id
_entity.type
_entity.pdbx_description
1 polymer ?
#
loop_
_entity_poly.entity_id
_entity_poly.type
_entity_poly.pdbx_seq_one_letter_code
_entity_poly.pdbx_strand_id
1 'polypeptide(L)'
;MTPPTLRSLRRCFEGAVPATIATCAADGMPNVAKLSHVHFVDDEHVALSYQFFNKTRENILLNHLATVEVVDPVSAAHYCLQVEYLRTETAGPLFAYMKARLAAIASHSGMSKVFRLLGSDIYRVLEVVAVSGNVDADTPPRANLLSGLRACQAVLAGCADLARLLDTLLEGLERHWDICHSMLLMADPDGKRLYTVASRGYAESGVGSEVYMGEGIVGVAAGERTPIRIGYAVQEYRYSHATRERFAASVDGYALETEIPFPGLAEAGSQLAVPLLLGGRLLGVLLVESAEEQRFTFEDEDALVVLSGQLVMCIDYLSRSADLPLEPAAPASSRPPAAASQGAPVLIRHFPADHSVFVDNDYLIKGVAGAIIWKLLREHMVAGRSEFTNRELRLDTTLGLPDITDNLDARLILLQRRLAERCSFIAIEKTGRGRFRLNVSRPLQLSVAAPH
;
A
#
# COMPACT_ATOMS: atom_id res chain seq x y z
N MET A 1 35.64 3.30 -24.09
CA MET A 1 34.31 3.32 -23.45
C MET A 1 34.36 2.36 -22.29
N THR A 2 33.92 2.77 -21.10
CA THR A 2 33.85 1.89 -19.93
C THR A 2 32.85 0.76 -20.23
N PRO A 3 33.15 -0.51 -19.91
CA PRO A 3 32.19 -1.59 -20.13
C PRO A 3 30.88 -1.31 -19.36
N PRO A 4 29.71 -1.63 -19.93
CA PRO A 4 28.43 -1.43 -19.27
C PRO A 4 28.39 -2.27 -17.98
N THR A 5 27.85 -1.69 -16.91
CA THR A 5 27.63 -2.41 -15.65
C THR A 5 26.18 -2.88 -15.58
N LEU A 6 25.91 -3.96 -14.85
CA LEU A 6 24.54 -4.48 -14.68
C LEU A 6 23.59 -3.40 -14.13
N ARG A 7 24.06 -2.60 -13.16
CA ARG A 7 23.33 -1.46 -12.60
C ARG A 7 22.90 -0.44 -13.65
N SER A 8 23.73 -0.19 -14.67
CA SER A 8 23.39 0.75 -15.75
C SER A 8 22.26 0.25 -16.65
N LEU A 9 21.98 -1.06 -16.63
CA LEU A 9 20.99 -1.72 -17.46
C LEU A 9 19.63 -1.92 -16.76
N ARG A 10 19.39 -1.30 -15.58
CA ARG A 10 18.13 -1.49 -14.82
C ARG A 10 16.85 -1.30 -15.65
N ARG A 11 16.88 -0.37 -16.61
CA ARG A 11 15.77 -0.14 -17.56
C ARG A 11 15.45 -1.35 -18.45
N CYS A 12 16.45 -2.14 -18.83
CA CYS A 12 16.27 -3.35 -19.64
C CYS A 12 15.48 -4.43 -18.88
N PHE A 13 15.47 -4.40 -17.55
CA PHE A 13 14.78 -5.34 -16.67
C PHE A 13 13.37 -4.87 -16.30
N GLU A 14 12.85 -3.85 -17.00
CA GLU A 14 11.50 -3.34 -16.77
C GLU A 14 10.38 -4.20 -17.38
N GLY A 15 10.76 -5.20 -18.19
CA GLY A 15 9.80 -6.12 -18.81
C GLY A 15 9.03 -5.53 -20.00
N ALA A 16 9.45 -4.36 -20.50
CA ALA A 16 8.90 -3.73 -21.70
C ALA A 16 9.27 -4.49 -22.99
N VAL A 17 10.48 -5.07 -23.04
CA VAL A 17 10.93 -5.93 -24.15
C VAL A 17 11.24 -7.34 -23.63
N PRO A 18 10.67 -8.40 -24.23
CA PRO A 18 10.96 -9.78 -23.83
C PRO A 18 12.43 -10.16 -24.07
N ALA A 19 13.09 -10.63 -23.03
CA ALA A 19 14.47 -11.13 -23.10
C ALA A 19 14.55 -12.49 -23.82
N THR A 20 15.75 -12.82 -24.30
CA THR A 20 16.04 -14.13 -24.92
C THR A 20 17.08 -14.85 -24.07
N ILE A 21 16.94 -16.16 -23.84
CA ILE A 21 17.97 -17.00 -23.23
C ILE A 21 18.47 -18.04 -24.23
N ALA A 22 19.79 -18.22 -24.27
CA ALA A 22 20.45 -19.32 -24.96
C ALA A 22 21.13 -20.24 -23.94
N THR A 23 20.89 -21.54 -24.06
CA THR A 23 21.50 -22.61 -23.26
C THR A 23 22.01 -23.72 -24.17
N CYS A 24 22.79 -24.65 -23.62
CA CYS A 24 23.40 -25.74 -24.38
C CYS A 24 23.03 -27.09 -23.76
N ALA A 25 22.61 -28.05 -24.57
CA ALA A 25 22.37 -29.43 -24.14
C ALA A 25 23.69 -30.20 -23.94
N ALA A 26 23.62 -31.37 -23.30
CA ALA A 26 24.80 -32.20 -23.00
C ALA A 26 25.57 -32.66 -24.26
N ASP A 27 24.89 -32.75 -25.41
CA ASP A 27 25.47 -33.09 -26.71
C ASP A 27 26.04 -31.88 -27.47
N GLY A 28 25.99 -30.69 -26.87
CA GLY A 28 26.44 -29.44 -27.49
C GLY A 28 25.37 -28.72 -28.32
N MET A 29 24.15 -29.24 -28.41
CA MET A 29 23.08 -28.60 -29.20
C MET A 29 22.58 -27.32 -28.52
N PRO A 30 22.57 -26.16 -29.23
CA PRO A 30 22.07 -24.92 -28.68
C PRO A 30 20.54 -24.92 -28.60
N ASN A 31 20.02 -24.31 -27.55
CA ASN A 31 18.59 -24.09 -27.32
C ASN A 31 18.36 -22.60 -27.02
N VAL A 32 17.46 -21.96 -27.78
CA VAL A 32 17.14 -20.55 -27.63
C VAL A 32 15.65 -20.41 -27.31
N ALA A 33 15.32 -19.66 -26.26
CA ALA A 33 13.95 -19.47 -25.81
C ALA A 33 13.69 -18.01 -25.39
N LYS A 34 12.43 -17.57 -25.49
CA LYS A 34 12.00 -16.27 -24.96
C LYS A 34 11.71 -16.37 -23.46
N LEU A 35 12.17 -15.39 -22.70
CA LEU A 35 11.88 -15.24 -21.28
C LEU A 35 10.74 -14.26 -21.09
N SER A 36 9.81 -14.61 -20.21
CA SER A 36 8.69 -13.74 -19.85
C SER A 36 9.15 -12.54 -19.03
N HIS A 37 10.11 -12.74 -18.12
CA HIS A 37 10.68 -11.65 -17.34
C HIS A 37 12.11 -11.94 -16.86
N VAL A 38 12.93 -10.90 -16.86
CA VAL A 38 14.23 -10.83 -16.19
C VAL A 38 14.17 -9.67 -15.21
N HIS A 39 14.48 -9.95 -13.95
CA HIS A 39 14.45 -8.98 -12.86
C HIS A 39 15.88 -8.70 -12.38
N PHE A 40 16.17 -7.43 -12.14
CA PHE A 40 17.40 -6.99 -11.49
C PHE A 40 17.34 -7.27 -9.99
N VAL A 41 18.30 -8.02 -9.45
CA VAL A 41 18.35 -8.33 -8.00
C VAL A 41 19.33 -7.40 -7.30
N ASP A 42 20.57 -7.36 -7.78
CA ASP A 42 21.63 -6.49 -7.29
C ASP A 42 22.68 -6.28 -8.40
N ASP A 43 23.83 -5.71 -8.07
CA ASP A 43 24.88 -5.39 -9.05
C ASP A 43 25.56 -6.62 -9.69
N GLU A 44 25.37 -7.80 -9.11
CA GLU A 44 25.98 -9.06 -9.55
C GLU A 44 24.94 -10.11 -9.97
N HIS A 45 23.64 -9.91 -9.66
CA HIS A 45 22.62 -10.93 -9.84
C HIS A 45 21.39 -10.46 -10.61
N VAL A 46 20.84 -11.39 -11.40
CA VAL A 46 19.52 -11.28 -12.04
C VAL A 46 18.67 -12.49 -11.69
N ALA A 47 17.36 -12.31 -11.69
CA ALA A 47 16.38 -13.38 -11.52
C ALA A 47 15.57 -13.58 -12.80
N LEU A 48 15.49 -14.83 -13.26
CA LEU A 48 14.77 -15.20 -14.47
C LEU A 48 13.48 -15.93 -14.09
N SER A 49 12.38 -15.61 -14.78
CA SER A 49 11.09 -16.27 -14.55
C SER A 49 11.13 -17.73 -15.02
N TYR A 50 10.87 -18.69 -14.12
CA TYR A 50 10.71 -20.09 -14.47
C TYR A 50 9.22 -20.47 -14.55
N GLN A 51 8.76 -20.89 -15.73
CA GLN A 51 7.37 -21.28 -15.97
C GLN A 51 7.21 -22.61 -16.72
N PHE A 52 7.73 -22.74 -17.96
CA PHE A 52 7.49 -23.93 -18.82
C PHE A 52 8.72 -24.41 -19.61
N PHE A 53 9.91 -24.10 -19.13
CA PHE A 53 11.13 -24.33 -19.89
C PHE A 53 11.72 -25.72 -19.72
N ASN A 54 11.02 -26.77 -20.15
CA ASN A 54 11.52 -28.15 -19.94
C ASN A 54 12.94 -28.34 -20.50
N LYS A 55 13.21 -27.90 -21.74
CA LYS A 55 14.56 -28.04 -22.32
C LYS A 55 15.57 -27.04 -21.77
N THR A 56 15.19 -25.76 -21.62
CA THR A 56 16.12 -24.77 -21.04
C THR A 56 16.49 -25.15 -19.62
N ARG A 57 15.55 -25.59 -18.78
CA ARG A 57 15.81 -26.01 -17.40
C ARG A 57 16.64 -27.28 -17.33
N GLU A 58 16.35 -28.29 -18.16
CA GLU A 58 17.20 -29.47 -18.28
C GLU A 58 18.65 -29.07 -18.59
N ASN A 59 18.83 -28.20 -19.59
CA ASN A 59 20.15 -27.69 -19.98
C ASN A 59 20.82 -26.92 -18.82
N ILE A 60 20.11 -26.03 -18.14
CA ILE A 60 20.67 -25.24 -17.01
C ILE A 60 21.09 -26.12 -15.84
N LEU A 61 20.32 -27.16 -15.52
CA LEU A 61 20.65 -28.07 -14.41
C LEU A 61 21.80 -29.02 -14.75
N LEU A 62 22.12 -29.21 -16.03
CA LEU A 62 23.29 -29.96 -16.50
C LEU A 62 24.52 -29.07 -16.69
N ASN A 63 24.31 -27.86 -17.22
CA ASN A 63 25.32 -26.85 -17.45
C ASN A 63 24.78 -25.51 -16.94
N HIS A 64 25.34 -25.03 -15.84
CA HIS A 64 24.85 -23.84 -15.15
C HIS A 64 25.07 -22.53 -15.95
N LEU A 65 25.78 -22.57 -17.08
CA LEU A 65 26.06 -21.38 -17.89
C LEU A 65 24.97 -21.13 -18.95
N ALA A 66 24.60 -19.86 -19.08
CA ALA A 66 23.70 -19.38 -20.12
C ALA A 66 24.11 -18.01 -20.65
N THR A 67 23.55 -17.64 -21.81
CA THR A 67 23.60 -16.26 -22.31
C THR A 67 22.19 -15.70 -22.34
N VAL A 68 22.01 -14.51 -21.75
CA VAL A 68 20.73 -13.79 -21.75
C VAL A 68 20.89 -12.50 -22.52
N GLU A 69 20.05 -12.31 -23.53
CA GLU A 69 19.97 -11.05 -24.27
C GLU A 69 18.84 -10.19 -23.70
N VAL A 70 19.17 -8.94 -23.38
CA VAL A 70 18.23 -7.90 -22.96
C VAL A 70 18.36 -6.67 -23.83
N VAL A 71 17.27 -5.92 -23.95
CA VAL A 71 17.18 -4.74 -24.82
C VAL A 71 16.73 -3.55 -23.98
N ASP A 72 17.41 -2.42 -24.15
CA ASP A 72 16.93 -1.15 -23.61
C ASP A 72 15.70 -0.70 -24.40
N PRO A 73 14.52 -0.58 -23.77
CA PRO A 73 13.28 -0.23 -24.47
C PRO A 73 13.29 1.18 -25.07
N VAL A 74 14.21 2.05 -24.64
CA VAL A 74 14.28 3.44 -25.09
C VAL A 74 15.30 3.60 -26.21
N SER A 75 16.53 3.16 -25.97
CA SER A 75 17.63 3.36 -26.92
C SER A 75 17.73 2.26 -27.98
N ALA A 76 16.95 1.17 -27.82
CA ALA A 76 17.04 -0.07 -28.59
C ALA A 76 18.43 -0.74 -28.51
N ALA A 77 19.28 -0.35 -27.56
CA ALA A 77 20.59 -0.97 -27.37
C ALA A 77 20.44 -2.41 -26.86
N HIS A 78 21.15 -3.34 -27.49
CA HIS A 78 21.18 -4.75 -27.13
C HIS A 78 22.37 -5.06 -26.23
N TYR A 79 22.14 -5.86 -25.20
CA TYR A 79 23.15 -6.32 -24.26
C TYR A 79 23.06 -7.83 -24.07
N CYS A 80 24.20 -8.51 -24.12
CA CYS A 80 24.33 -9.93 -23.77
C CYS A 80 24.93 -10.06 -22.38
N LEU A 81 24.26 -10.82 -21.53
CA LEU A 81 24.70 -11.17 -20.19
C LEU A 81 25.17 -12.63 -20.23
N GLN A 82 26.43 -12.88 -19.89
CA GLN A 82 26.86 -14.23 -19.54
C GLN A 82 26.49 -14.49 -18.09
N VAL A 83 25.74 -15.56 -17.84
CA VAL A 83 25.15 -15.80 -16.53
C VAL A 83 25.39 -17.24 -16.07
N GLU A 84 25.52 -17.42 -14.76
CA GLU A 84 25.67 -18.71 -14.10
C GLU A 84 24.53 -18.92 -13.11
N TYR A 85 23.79 -20.02 -13.27
CA TYR A 85 22.71 -20.42 -12.39
C TYR A 85 23.22 -20.76 -10.99
N LEU A 86 22.55 -20.20 -9.98
CA LEU A 86 22.86 -20.44 -8.57
C LEU A 86 21.78 -21.29 -7.87
N ARG A 87 20.51 -20.89 -7.97
CA ARG A 87 19.40 -21.51 -7.24
C ARG A 87 18.04 -21.11 -7.80
N THR A 88 16.99 -21.85 -7.47
CA THR A 88 15.59 -21.46 -7.69
C THR A 88 14.96 -21.04 -6.37
N GLU A 89 14.32 -19.87 -6.33
CA GLU A 89 13.47 -19.43 -5.23
C GLU A 89 11.98 -19.62 -5.59
N THR A 90 11.25 -20.40 -4.79
CA THR A 90 9.83 -20.73 -5.01
C THR A 90 8.88 -20.03 -4.05
N ALA A 91 9.42 -19.23 -3.13
CA ALA A 91 8.69 -18.44 -2.14
C ALA A 91 9.55 -17.25 -1.69
N GLY A 92 8.94 -16.32 -0.96
CA GLY A 92 9.59 -15.14 -0.40
C GLY A 92 9.47 -13.88 -1.26
N PRO A 93 10.09 -12.77 -0.81
CA PRO A 93 9.87 -11.43 -1.36
C PRO A 93 10.08 -11.32 -2.87
N LEU A 94 11.21 -11.84 -3.37
CA LEU A 94 11.55 -11.79 -4.79
C LEU A 94 10.57 -12.61 -5.63
N PHE A 95 10.22 -13.82 -5.17
CA PHE A 95 9.24 -14.66 -5.85
C PHE A 95 7.86 -14.00 -5.90
N ALA A 96 7.42 -13.37 -4.81
CA ALA A 96 6.15 -12.66 -4.78
C ALA A 96 6.14 -11.44 -5.71
N TYR A 97 7.23 -10.67 -5.73
CA TYR A 97 7.42 -9.56 -6.68
C TYR A 97 7.31 -10.04 -8.12
N MET A 98 8.10 -11.05 -8.48
CA MET A 98 8.12 -11.58 -9.85
C MET A 98 6.77 -12.20 -10.23
N LYS A 99 6.10 -12.88 -9.29
CA LYS A 99 4.76 -13.44 -9.51
C LYS A 99 3.73 -12.36 -9.83
N ALA A 100 3.70 -11.28 -9.05
CA ALA A 100 2.78 -10.17 -9.26
C ALA A 100 3.04 -9.48 -10.60
N ARG A 101 4.30 -9.24 -10.92
CA ARG A 101 4.70 -8.62 -12.18
C ARG A 101 4.37 -9.49 -13.40
N LEU A 102 4.56 -10.81 -13.29
CA LEU A 102 4.28 -11.75 -14.37
C LEU A 102 2.79 -11.86 -14.66
N ALA A 103 1.94 -11.88 -13.62
CA ALA A 103 0.48 -11.85 -13.79
C ALA A 103 0.01 -10.57 -14.51
N ALA A 104 0.70 -9.44 -14.30
CA ALA A 104 0.45 -8.22 -15.04
C ALA A 104 0.78 -8.32 -16.52
N ILE A 105 1.99 -8.80 -16.84
CA ILE A 105 2.42 -9.01 -18.22
C ILE A 105 1.44 -9.95 -18.96
N ALA A 106 1.02 -11.03 -18.30
CA ALA A 106 0.11 -12.02 -18.88
C ALA A 106 -1.30 -11.47 -19.13
N SER A 107 -1.79 -10.56 -18.29
CA SER A 107 -3.09 -9.90 -18.47
C SER A 107 -3.07 -8.95 -19.67
N HIS A 108 -1.98 -8.18 -19.84
CA HIS A 108 -1.80 -7.29 -20.98
C HIS A 108 -1.66 -8.07 -22.32
N SER A 109 -0.96 -9.21 -22.32
CA SER A 109 -0.75 -10.02 -23.53
C SER A 109 -1.89 -11.00 -23.86
N GLY A 110 -2.95 -11.05 -23.03
CA GLY A 110 -4.08 -11.97 -23.21
C GLY A 110 -3.77 -13.44 -22.89
N MET A 111 -2.72 -13.73 -22.12
CA MET A 111 -2.22 -15.09 -21.83
C MET A 111 -2.36 -15.51 -20.35
N SER A 112 -3.24 -14.87 -19.57
CA SER A 112 -3.38 -15.06 -18.10
C SER A 112 -3.54 -16.53 -17.66
N LYS A 113 -4.21 -17.38 -18.45
CA LYS A 113 -4.43 -18.80 -18.10
C LYS A 113 -3.20 -19.70 -18.28
N VAL A 114 -2.17 -19.21 -18.95
CA VAL A 114 -0.98 -20.00 -19.30
C VAL A 114 0.20 -19.62 -18.42
N PHE A 115 0.31 -18.39 -17.93
CA PHE A 115 1.52 -17.87 -17.27
C PHE A 115 1.51 -18.07 -15.74
N ARG A 116 1.84 -19.27 -15.27
CA ARG A 116 2.11 -19.52 -13.83
C ARG A 116 3.60 -19.48 -13.53
N LEU A 117 4.04 -18.61 -12.61
CA LEU A 117 5.40 -18.64 -12.09
C LEU A 117 5.60 -19.90 -11.23
N LEU A 118 6.56 -20.74 -11.61
CA LEU A 118 6.98 -21.92 -10.84
C LEU A 118 8.17 -21.62 -9.93
N GLY A 119 9.02 -20.65 -10.30
CA GLY A 119 10.16 -20.22 -9.50
C GLY A 119 10.84 -18.98 -10.08
N SER A 120 11.69 -18.36 -9.27
CA SER A 120 12.61 -17.30 -9.65
C SER A 120 14.01 -17.90 -9.66
N ASP A 121 14.54 -18.19 -10.86
CA ASP A 121 15.88 -18.74 -10.98
C ASP A 121 16.89 -17.61 -10.85
N ILE A 122 17.75 -17.66 -9.84
CA ILE A 122 18.78 -16.67 -9.55
C ILE A 122 20.06 -17.03 -10.29
N TYR A 123 20.60 -16.04 -10.99
CA TYR A 123 21.86 -16.18 -11.70
C TYR A 123 22.83 -15.10 -11.29
N ARG A 124 24.11 -15.47 -11.18
CA ARG A 124 25.23 -14.53 -11.13
C ARG A 124 25.57 -14.06 -12.54
N VAL A 125 25.74 -12.77 -12.73
CA VAL A 125 26.18 -12.17 -13.99
C VAL A 125 27.71 -12.17 -14.01
N LEU A 126 28.28 -12.88 -14.96
CA LEU A 126 29.73 -13.04 -15.14
C LEU A 126 30.30 -11.93 -16.02
N GLU A 127 29.58 -11.57 -17.08
CA GLU A 127 30.00 -10.57 -18.06
C GLU A 127 28.80 -9.86 -18.66
N VAL A 128 28.95 -8.57 -18.96
CA VAL A 128 27.99 -7.75 -19.70
C VAL A 128 28.65 -7.24 -20.98
N VAL A 129 28.12 -7.65 -22.12
CA VAL A 129 28.64 -7.30 -23.45
C VAL A 129 27.62 -6.44 -24.19
N ALA A 130 27.99 -5.24 -24.59
CA ALA A 130 27.19 -4.43 -25.50
C ALA A 130 27.27 -5.01 -26.92
N VAL A 131 26.13 -5.28 -27.54
CA VAL A 131 26.07 -5.75 -28.92
C VAL A 131 26.16 -4.54 -29.84
N SER A 132 27.03 -4.61 -30.85
CA SER A 132 27.24 -3.50 -31.79
C SER A 132 25.98 -3.27 -32.63
N GLY A 133 25.42 -2.06 -32.57
CA GLY A 133 24.25 -1.63 -33.34
C GLY A 133 24.12 -0.11 -33.35
N ASN A 134 23.31 0.45 -34.27
CA ASN A 134 22.95 1.86 -34.22
C ASN A 134 22.01 2.08 -33.03
N VAL A 135 22.47 2.85 -32.06
CA VAL A 135 21.70 3.24 -30.86
C VAL A 135 21.20 4.66 -31.09
N ASP A 136 19.89 4.89 -30.91
CA ASP A 136 19.36 6.25 -30.90
C ASP A 136 19.84 6.98 -29.63
N ALA A 137 20.52 8.11 -29.82
CA ALA A 137 21.21 8.83 -28.75
C ALA A 137 20.28 9.70 -27.88
N ASP A 138 19.04 9.93 -28.31
CA ASP A 138 18.08 10.75 -27.57
C ASP A 138 17.40 9.94 -26.47
N THR A 139 18.14 9.73 -25.38
CA THR A 139 17.54 9.26 -24.14
C THR A 139 16.79 10.44 -23.50
N PRO A 140 15.48 10.33 -23.23
CA PRO A 140 14.74 11.39 -22.56
C PRO A 140 15.37 11.69 -21.19
N PRO A 141 15.33 12.96 -20.76
CA PRO A 141 15.92 13.38 -19.49
C PRO A 141 15.30 12.60 -18.33
N ARG A 142 16.14 12.15 -17.40
CA ARG A 142 15.68 11.47 -16.18
C ARG A 142 14.80 12.41 -15.37
N ALA A 143 13.67 11.91 -14.87
CA ALA A 143 12.85 12.62 -13.91
C ALA A 143 13.71 13.00 -12.68
N ASN A 144 13.64 14.26 -12.22
CA ASN A 144 14.43 14.73 -11.09
C ASN A 144 13.78 14.33 -9.74
N LEU A 145 13.76 13.03 -9.46
CA LEU A 145 13.14 12.45 -8.28
C LEU A 145 13.81 12.90 -6.97
N LEU A 146 15.12 13.18 -7.00
CA LEU A 146 15.84 13.66 -5.80
C LEU A 146 15.37 15.03 -5.34
N SER A 147 15.02 15.92 -6.27
CA SER A 147 14.48 17.23 -5.92
C SER A 147 13.11 17.11 -5.24
N GLY A 148 12.24 16.25 -5.76
CA GLY A 148 10.92 15.98 -5.20
C GLY A 148 11.01 15.26 -3.86
N LEU A 149 11.92 14.29 -3.73
CA LEU A 149 12.22 13.61 -2.46
C LEU A 149 12.63 14.64 -1.42
N ARG A 150 13.68 15.43 -1.67
CA ARG A 150 14.17 16.46 -0.74
C ARG A 150 13.06 17.43 -0.32
N ALA A 151 12.22 17.86 -1.26
CA ALA A 151 11.09 18.75 -0.96
C ALA A 151 10.10 18.09 0.00
N CYS A 152 9.65 16.87 -0.27
CA CYS A 152 8.74 16.12 0.62
C CYS A 152 9.36 15.92 2.01
N GLN A 153 10.62 15.45 2.07
CA GLN A 153 11.30 15.16 3.34
C GLN A 153 11.38 16.39 4.26
N ALA A 154 11.62 17.58 3.69
CA ALA A 154 11.73 18.83 4.44
C ALA A 154 10.39 19.23 5.09
N VAL A 155 9.27 19.06 4.39
CA VAL A 155 7.96 19.44 4.92
C VAL A 155 7.44 18.41 5.93
N LEU A 156 7.64 17.11 5.68
CA LEU A 156 7.23 16.04 6.59
C LEU A 156 7.90 16.15 7.97
N ALA A 157 9.16 16.58 8.02
CA ALA A 157 9.89 16.77 9.28
C ALA A 157 9.29 17.86 10.18
N GLY A 158 8.52 18.80 9.63
CA GLY A 158 7.88 19.89 10.36
C GLY A 158 6.47 19.56 10.88
N CYS A 159 5.93 18.39 10.57
CA CYS A 159 4.57 18.02 10.97
C CYS A 159 4.49 17.75 12.50
N ALA A 160 3.53 18.41 13.17
CA ALA A 160 3.32 18.29 14.61
C ALA A 160 2.29 17.21 14.99
N ASP A 161 1.59 16.64 14.01
CA ASP A 161 0.57 15.64 14.22
C ASP A 161 0.40 14.72 13.01
N LEU A 162 -0.16 13.54 13.27
CA LEU A 162 -0.29 12.48 12.28
C LEU A 162 -1.23 12.88 11.14
N ALA A 163 -2.36 13.53 11.40
CA ALA A 163 -3.31 13.93 10.36
C ALA A 163 -2.63 14.84 9.32
N ARG A 164 -1.95 15.89 9.81
CA ARG A 164 -1.19 16.81 8.98
C ARG A 164 -0.04 16.12 8.25
N LEU A 165 0.64 15.16 8.88
CA LEU A 165 1.69 14.36 8.24
C LEU A 165 1.14 13.62 7.02
N LEU A 166 0.00 12.95 7.16
CA LEU A 166 -0.62 12.18 6.08
C LEU A 166 -1.05 13.10 4.92
N ASP A 167 -1.71 14.22 5.21
CA ASP A 167 -2.15 15.16 4.18
C ASP A 167 -0.97 15.81 3.45
N THR A 168 0.07 16.18 4.21
CA THR A 168 1.31 16.76 3.66
C THR A 168 2.03 15.79 2.74
N LEU A 169 2.05 14.49 3.09
CA LEU A 169 2.64 13.45 2.24
C LEU A 169 1.92 13.39 0.89
N LEU A 170 0.60 13.21 0.89
CA LEU A 170 -0.17 13.03 -0.34
C LEU A 170 -0.14 14.30 -1.21
N GLU A 171 -0.19 15.48 -0.59
CA GLU A 171 0.02 16.75 -1.31
C GLU A 171 1.42 16.87 -1.91
N GLY A 172 2.45 16.40 -1.20
CA GLY A 172 3.83 16.42 -1.68
C GLY A 172 4.04 15.51 -2.88
N LEU A 173 3.43 14.31 -2.88
CA LEU A 173 3.45 13.39 -4.01
C LEU A 173 2.82 14.01 -5.27
N GLU A 174 1.67 14.67 -5.13
CA GLU A 174 1.05 15.38 -6.25
C GLU A 174 1.94 16.53 -6.74
N ARG A 175 2.35 17.44 -5.84
CA ARG A 175 3.05 18.68 -6.22
C ARG A 175 4.47 18.48 -6.73
N HIS A 176 5.20 17.51 -6.19
CA HIS A 176 6.64 17.39 -6.43
C HIS A 176 7.04 16.15 -7.23
N TRP A 177 6.13 15.17 -7.37
CA TRP A 177 6.40 13.90 -8.05
C TRP A 177 5.46 13.64 -9.22
N ASP A 178 4.46 14.51 -9.43
CA ASP A 178 3.41 14.35 -10.44
C ASP A 178 2.68 13.00 -10.27
N ILE A 179 2.38 12.67 -9.00
CA ILE A 179 1.62 11.48 -8.61
C ILE A 179 0.26 11.95 -8.09
N CYS A 180 -0.74 11.95 -8.99
CA CYS A 180 -2.05 12.49 -8.68
C CYS A 180 -2.93 11.55 -7.83
N HIS A 181 -2.73 10.24 -7.94
CA HIS A 181 -3.52 9.23 -7.23
C HIS A 181 -2.65 8.51 -6.21
N SER A 182 -2.90 8.78 -4.93
CA SER A 182 -2.14 8.20 -3.84
C SER A 182 -3.02 7.96 -2.62
N MET A 183 -2.78 6.86 -1.93
CA MET A 183 -3.49 6.54 -0.70
C MET A 183 -2.58 5.82 0.30
N LEU A 184 -2.91 5.99 1.58
CA LEU A 184 -2.24 5.36 2.68
C LEU A 184 -3.19 4.40 3.37
N LEU A 185 -2.72 3.17 3.56
CA LEU A 185 -3.40 2.17 4.36
C LEU A 185 -2.58 1.86 5.60
N MET A 186 -3.26 1.65 6.74
CA MET A 186 -2.62 1.27 8.00
C MET A 186 -2.99 -0.17 8.33
N ALA A 187 -2.02 -0.94 8.84
CA ALA A 187 -2.26 -2.32 9.24
C ALA A 187 -3.17 -2.37 10.48
N ASP A 188 -4.09 -3.32 10.52
CA ASP A 188 -4.85 -3.60 11.72
C ASP A 188 -3.97 -4.37 12.73
N PRO A 189 -4.19 -4.25 14.06
CA PRO A 189 -3.33 -4.89 15.04
C PRO A 189 -3.31 -6.42 15.00
N ASP A 190 -4.34 -7.04 14.42
CA ASP A 190 -4.38 -8.49 14.20
C ASP A 190 -3.44 -8.94 13.05
N GLY A 191 -2.90 -7.98 12.28
CA GLY A 191 -2.01 -8.20 11.16
C GLY A 191 -2.66 -8.86 9.94
N LYS A 192 -4.00 -8.94 9.89
CA LYS A 192 -4.72 -9.64 8.80
C LYS A 192 -5.29 -8.70 7.76
N ARG A 193 -5.48 -7.43 8.10
CA ARG A 193 -6.12 -6.42 7.24
C ARG A 193 -5.37 -5.11 7.28
N LEU A 194 -5.62 -4.31 6.26
CA LEU A 194 -5.21 -2.93 6.14
C LEU A 194 -6.47 -2.09 5.93
N TYR A 195 -6.51 -0.87 6.48
CA TYR A 195 -7.61 0.06 6.25
C TYR A 195 -7.09 1.38 5.70
N THR A 196 -7.80 1.95 4.74
CA THR A 196 -7.46 3.25 4.16
C THR A 196 -7.65 4.36 5.19
N VAL A 197 -6.59 5.11 5.50
CA VAL A 197 -6.66 6.24 6.45
C VAL A 197 -6.65 7.59 5.73
N ALA A 198 -6.03 7.65 4.55
CA ALA A 198 -5.93 8.86 3.75
C ALA A 198 -5.84 8.50 2.27
N SER A 199 -6.43 9.34 1.42
CA SER A 199 -6.41 9.17 -0.03
C SER A 199 -6.48 10.54 -0.71
N ARG A 200 -6.00 10.61 -1.94
CA ARG A 200 -5.95 11.83 -2.75
C ARG A 200 -6.03 11.49 -4.23
N GLY A 201 -6.78 12.30 -4.98
CA GLY A 201 -6.95 12.18 -6.44
C GLY A 201 -8.10 11.29 -6.88
N TYR A 202 -8.76 10.58 -5.96
CA TYR A 202 -9.84 9.64 -6.28
C TYR A 202 -11.22 10.31 -6.24
N ALA A 203 -12.18 9.75 -6.98
CA ALA A 203 -13.56 10.24 -7.04
C ALA A 203 -14.26 10.16 -5.67
N GLU A 204 -13.96 9.10 -4.91
CA GLU A 204 -14.39 8.93 -3.52
C GLU A 204 -13.16 8.76 -2.63
N SER A 205 -13.24 9.19 -1.38
CA SER A 205 -12.10 9.05 -0.47
C SER A 205 -11.84 7.58 -0.11
N GLY A 206 -12.88 6.75 0.02
CA GLY A 206 -12.74 5.34 0.41
C GLY A 206 -12.08 5.12 1.78
N VAL A 207 -11.98 6.15 2.62
CA VAL A 207 -11.43 6.07 3.98
C VAL A 207 -12.17 4.98 4.77
N GLY A 208 -11.45 4.04 5.38
CA GLY A 208 -12.06 2.89 6.06
C GLY A 208 -12.41 1.71 5.16
N SER A 209 -12.13 1.77 3.86
CA SER A 209 -12.11 0.55 3.03
C SER A 209 -11.05 -0.41 3.55
N GLU A 210 -11.36 -1.71 3.57
CA GLU A 210 -10.46 -2.76 4.07
C GLU A 210 -9.84 -3.55 2.92
N VAL A 211 -8.56 -3.88 3.04
CA VAL A 211 -7.82 -4.78 2.15
C VAL A 211 -7.19 -5.88 2.99
N TYR A 212 -7.34 -7.14 2.58
CA TYR A 212 -6.79 -8.26 3.32
C TYR A 212 -5.35 -8.57 2.91
N MET A 213 -4.59 -9.20 3.79
CA MET A 213 -3.25 -9.69 3.43
C MET A 213 -3.33 -10.65 2.24
N GLY A 214 -2.44 -10.47 1.26
CA GLY A 214 -2.43 -11.19 -0.01
C GLY A 214 -3.46 -10.73 -1.05
N GLU A 215 -4.35 -9.80 -0.71
CA GLU A 215 -5.36 -9.26 -1.63
C GLU A 215 -4.83 -8.04 -2.41
N GLY A 216 -4.91 -8.08 -3.74
CA GLY A 216 -4.38 -7.00 -4.58
C GLY A 216 -2.87 -6.81 -4.41
N ILE A 217 -2.29 -5.80 -5.05
CA ILE A 217 -0.87 -5.52 -4.87
C ILE A 217 -0.54 -5.01 -3.46
N VAL A 218 -1.49 -4.30 -2.82
CA VAL A 218 -1.35 -3.78 -1.46
C VAL A 218 -1.22 -4.91 -0.45
N GLY A 219 -2.11 -5.91 -0.51
CA GLY A 219 -2.07 -7.05 0.40
C GLY A 219 -0.85 -7.94 0.17
N VAL A 220 -0.41 -8.10 -1.08
CA VAL A 220 0.83 -8.83 -1.40
C VAL A 220 2.06 -8.07 -0.87
N ALA A 221 2.18 -6.77 -1.13
CA ALA A 221 3.28 -5.94 -0.66
C ALA A 221 3.39 -5.95 0.88
N ALA A 222 2.24 -5.88 1.55
CA ALA A 222 2.14 -5.97 3.00
C ALA A 222 2.58 -7.34 3.54
N GLY A 223 2.02 -8.43 3.00
CA GLY A 223 2.29 -9.79 3.48
C GLY A 223 3.74 -10.23 3.28
N GLU A 224 4.32 -9.88 2.12
CA GLU A 224 5.68 -10.25 1.73
C GLU A 224 6.72 -9.21 2.17
N ARG A 225 6.27 -8.07 2.71
CA ARG A 225 7.11 -6.97 3.18
C ARG A 225 8.10 -6.48 2.13
N THR A 226 7.64 -6.40 0.89
CA THR A 226 8.42 -5.94 -0.26
C THR A 226 7.59 -4.97 -1.08
N PRO A 227 8.20 -3.93 -1.70
CA PRO A 227 7.48 -3.14 -2.70
C PRO A 227 6.97 -4.06 -3.81
N ILE A 228 5.82 -3.74 -4.40
CA ILE A 228 5.27 -4.43 -5.57
C ILE A 228 4.95 -3.36 -6.61
N ARG A 229 5.58 -3.47 -7.77
CA ARG A 229 5.38 -2.54 -8.89
C ARG A 229 4.85 -3.25 -10.12
N ILE A 230 3.81 -2.67 -10.68
CA ILE A 230 3.14 -3.17 -11.86
C ILE A 230 3.00 -2.03 -12.88
N GLY A 231 3.48 -2.26 -14.10
CA GLY A 231 3.44 -1.26 -15.17
C GLY A 231 2.30 -1.42 -16.18
N TYR A 232 1.40 -2.39 -15.99
CA TYR A 232 0.24 -2.63 -16.86
C TYR A 232 -1.00 -3.02 -16.03
N ALA A 233 -2.20 -2.71 -16.51
CA ALA A 233 -3.43 -3.08 -15.83
C ALA A 233 -3.57 -4.61 -15.66
N VAL A 234 -3.94 -5.07 -14.46
CA VAL A 234 -4.11 -6.50 -14.15
C VAL A 234 -5.50 -6.78 -13.64
N GLN A 235 -6.20 -7.72 -14.26
CA GLN A 235 -7.55 -8.07 -13.83
C GLN A 235 -7.56 -8.85 -12.50
N GLU A 236 -6.55 -9.70 -12.28
CA GLU A 236 -6.39 -10.54 -11.08
C GLU A 236 -6.12 -9.75 -9.79
N TYR A 237 -5.53 -8.55 -9.92
CA TYR A 237 -5.26 -7.66 -8.78
C TYR A 237 -6.30 -6.54 -8.62
N ARG A 238 -7.41 -6.58 -9.37
CA ARG A 238 -8.52 -5.63 -9.14
C ARG A 238 -9.20 -5.95 -7.83
N TYR A 239 -9.23 -4.96 -6.94
CA TYR A 239 -9.92 -5.02 -5.65
C TYR A 239 -11.42 -5.37 -5.77
N SER A 240 -12.04 -5.14 -6.94
CA SER A 240 -13.43 -5.51 -7.22
C SER A 240 -13.74 -7.02 -7.10
N HIS A 241 -12.75 -7.89 -7.12
CA HIS A 241 -12.97 -9.34 -6.99
C HIS A 241 -13.25 -9.78 -5.54
N ALA A 242 -12.75 -9.06 -4.52
CA ALA A 242 -12.98 -9.42 -3.12
C ALA A 242 -14.44 -9.20 -2.67
N THR A 243 -15.12 -8.20 -3.24
CA THR A 243 -16.55 -7.96 -3.01
C THR A 243 -17.42 -9.10 -3.56
N ARG A 244 -17.01 -9.76 -4.67
CA ARG A 244 -17.76 -10.86 -5.30
C ARG A 244 -17.57 -12.23 -4.63
N GLU A 245 -16.38 -12.56 -4.13
CA GLU A 245 -16.21 -13.82 -3.38
C GLU A 245 -16.93 -13.78 -2.02
N ARG A 246 -16.98 -12.60 -1.38
CA ARG A 246 -17.75 -12.41 -0.14
C ARG A 246 -19.26 -12.44 -0.36
N PHE A 247 -19.73 -11.96 -1.52
CA PHE A 247 -21.12 -12.10 -1.96
C PHE A 247 -21.60 -13.57 -1.97
N ALA A 248 -20.72 -14.52 -2.30
CA ALA A 248 -21.06 -15.94 -2.32
C ALA A 248 -21.01 -16.60 -0.92
N ALA A 249 -20.32 -15.98 0.05
CA ALA A 249 -20.13 -16.51 1.40
C ALA A 249 -21.07 -15.90 2.46
N SER A 250 -21.69 -14.73 2.18
CA SER A 250 -22.67 -14.11 3.07
C SER A 250 -24.08 -14.60 2.77
N VAL A 251 -24.69 -15.35 3.70
CA VAL A 251 -26.10 -15.76 3.63
C VAL A 251 -27.05 -14.59 3.97
N ASP A 252 -26.52 -13.52 4.57
CA ASP A 252 -27.28 -12.34 5.02
C ASP A 252 -26.96 -11.10 4.17
N GLY A 253 -28.00 -10.51 3.57
CA GLY A 253 -27.91 -9.31 2.73
C GLY A 253 -27.35 -8.05 3.42
N TYR A 254 -27.22 -8.04 4.75
CA TYR A 254 -26.62 -6.95 5.53
C TYR A 254 -25.09 -6.83 5.38
N ALA A 255 -24.41 -7.88 4.89
CA ALA A 255 -22.95 -7.82 4.66
C ALA A 255 -22.57 -6.80 3.58
N LEU A 256 -23.46 -6.55 2.60
CA LEU A 256 -23.24 -5.58 1.52
C LEU A 256 -23.39 -4.13 1.97
N GLU A 257 -24.23 -3.86 2.97
CA GLU A 257 -24.45 -2.50 3.49
C GLU A 257 -23.31 -1.99 4.38
N THR A 258 -22.38 -2.88 4.77
CA THR A 258 -21.27 -2.57 5.71
C THR A 258 -19.87 -2.60 5.07
N GLU A 259 -19.78 -2.70 3.74
CA GLU A 259 -18.52 -2.58 3.00
C GLU A 259 -18.34 -1.17 2.42
N ILE A 260 -17.19 -0.57 2.72
CA ILE A 260 -16.75 0.69 2.12
C ILE A 260 -16.03 0.36 0.82
N PRO A 261 -16.47 0.91 -0.34
CA PRO A 261 -15.77 0.72 -1.60
C PRO A 261 -14.30 1.19 -1.53
N PHE A 262 -13.41 0.37 -2.09
CA PHE A 262 -12.01 0.74 -2.23
C PHE A 262 -11.87 1.86 -3.28
N PRO A 263 -11.16 2.96 -3.00
CA PRO A 263 -11.20 4.16 -3.83
C PRO A 263 -10.33 4.10 -5.10
N GLY A 264 -9.72 2.95 -5.41
CA GLY A 264 -8.75 2.80 -6.51
C GLY A 264 -9.30 3.12 -7.90
N LEU A 265 -8.40 3.39 -8.85
CA LEU A 265 -8.77 3.65 -10.24
C LEU A 265 -9.46 2.44 -10.89
N ALA A 266 -10.55 2.67 -11.62
CA ALA A 266 -11.25 1.61 -12.36
C ALA A 266 -10.34 0.91 -13.39
N GLU A 267 -9.48 1.71 -14.04
CA GLU A 267 -8.47 1.26 -15.01
C GLU A 267 -7.11 1.89 -14.67
N ALA A 268 -6.46 1.39 -13.62
CA ALA A 268 -5.07 1.76 -13.35
C ALA A 268 -4.15 1.16 -14.42
N GLY A 269 -3.52 2.02 -15.24
CA GLY A 269 -2.51 1.63 -16.22
C GLY A 269 -1.21 1.18 -15.56
N SER A 270 -0.86 1.75 -14.42
CA SER A 270 0.26 1.30 -13.58
C SER A 270 0.04 1.59 -12.10
N GLN A 271 0.70 0.82 -11.24
CA GLN A 271 0.56 0.90 -9.80
C GLN A 271 1.88 0.55 -9.09
N LEU A 272 2.09 1.14 -7.91
CA LEU A 272 3.21 0.82 -7.04
C LEU A 272 2.74 0.86 -5.58
N ALA A 273 2.88 -0.28 -4.90
CA ALA A 273 2.61 -0.43 -3.48
C ALA A 273 3.92 -0.57 -2.70
N VAL A 274 4.16 0.31 -1.73
CA VAL A 274 5.37 0.33 -0.90
C VAL A 274 5.00 0.08 0.56
N PRO A 275 5.50 -1.00 1.19
CA PRO A 275 5.21 -1.28 2.59
C PRO A 275 5.94 -0.30 3.52
N LEU A 276 5.23 0.14 4.56
CA LEU A 276 5.75 1.00 5.62
C LEU A 276 6.32 0.13 6.74
N LEU A 277 7.63 -0.10 6.74
CA LEU A 277 8.30 -1.03 7.65
C LEU A 277 9.12 -0.30 8.72
N LEU A 278 8.84 -0.57 10.00
CA LEU A 278 9.70 -0.20 11.13
C LEU A 278 10.45 -1.44 11.62
N GLY A 279 11.69 -1.63 11.16
CA GLY A 279 12.39 -2.90 11.30
C GLY A 279 11.61 -4.00 10.55
N GLY A 280 11.28 -5.11 11.22
CA GLY A 280 10.44 -6.18 10.65
C GLY A 280 8.93 -5.94 10.76
N ARG A 281 8.49 -4.86 11.40
CA ARG A 281 7.08 -4.58 11.69
C ARG A 281 6.43 -3.75 10.59
N LEU A 282 5.31 -4.24 10.06
CA LEU A 282 4.49 -3.51 9.10
C LEU A 282 3.58 -2.51 9.82
N LEU A 283 3.68 -1.23 9.47
CA LEU A 283 2.75 -0.18 9.91
C LEU A 283 1.59 0.02 8.94
N GLY A 284 1.83 -0.20 7.65
CA GLY A 284 0.89 0.16 6.60
C GLY A 284 1.49 0.00 5.20
N VAL A 285 0.81 0.52 4.20
CA VAL A 285 1.25 0.53 2.80
C VAL A 285 0.91 1.88 2.17
N LEU A 286 1.88 2.47 1.46
CA LEU A 286 1.66 3.57 0.54
C LEU A 286 1.35 2.98 -0.84
N LEU A 287 0.17 3.28 -1.38
CA LEU A 287 -0.22 2.93 -2.74
C LEU A 287 -0.23 4.19 -3.60
N VAL A 288 0.40 4.11 -4.77
CA VAL A 288 0.30 5.11 -5.83
C VAL A 288 -0.17 4.47 -7.12
N GLU A 289 -1.01 5.19 -7.88
CA GLU A 289 -1.60 4.70 -9.12
C GLU A 289 -1.48 5.76 -10.23
N SER A 290 -1.49 5.29 -11.47
CA SER A 290 -1.60 6.14 -12.65
C SER A 290 -2.50 5.48 -13.70
N ALA A 291 -3.24 6.29 -14.45
CA ALA A 291 -3.94 5.83 -15.65
C ALA A 291 -2.97 5.50 -16.79
N GLU A 292 -1.75 6.06 -16.74
CA GLU A 292 -0.70 5.79 -17.73
C GLU A 292 -0.02 4.44 -17.44
N GLU A 293 0.16 3.64 -18.49
CA GLU A 293 0.99 2.44 -18.44
C GLU A 293 2.47 2.83 -18.26
N GLN A 294 3.23 1.99 -17.57
CA GLN A 294 4.68 2.16 -17.36
C GLN A 294 5.10 3.51 -16.72
N ARG A 295 4.19 4.23 -16.05
CA ARG A 295 4.50 5.52 -15.40
C ARG A 295 5.49 5.39 -14.24
N PHE A 296 5.46 4.26 -13.52
CA PHE A 296 6.35 4.02 -12.38
C PHE A 296 7.52 3.10 -12.78
N THR A 297 8.73 3.63 -12.62
CA THR A 297 10.01 2.97 -12.92
C THR A 297 10.68 2.45 -11.64
N PHE A 298 11.79 1.72 -11.77
CA PHE A 298 12.64 1.39 -10.62
C PHE A 298 13.16 2.63 -9.88
N GLU A 299 13.32 3.78 -10.55
CA GLU A 299 13.80 5.01 -9.90
C GLU A 299 12.70 5.57 -8.97
N ASP A 300 11.42 5.51 -9.38
CA ASP A 300 10.27 5.88 -8.56
C ASP A 300 10.14 4.96 -7.34
N GLU A 301 10.32 3.66 -7.56
CA GLU A 301 10.29 2.65 -6.49
C GLU A 301 11.36 2.90 -5.44
N ASP A 302 12.63 3.05 -5.84
CA ASP A 302 13.74 3.33 -4.93
C ASP A 302 13.47 4.62 -4.13
N ALA A 303 13.00 5.67 -4.79
CA ALA A 303 12.75 6.97 -4.16
C ALA A 303 11.56 6.91 -3.18
N LEU A 304 10.48 6.22 -3.52
CA LEU A 304 9.32 6.04 -2.63
C LEU A 304 9.63 5.12 -1.45
N VAL A 305 10.51 4.13 -1.61
CA VAL A 305 11.02 3.30 -0.50
C VAL A 305 11.79 4.18 0.49
N VAL A 306 12.65 5.08 0.02
CA VAL A 306 13.38 6.02 0.88
C VAL A 306 12.41 6.97 1.61
N LEU A 307 11.44 7.55 0.89
CA LEU A 307 10.42 8.42 1.49
C LEU A 307 9.59 7.67 2.56
N SER A 308 9.21 6.44 2.26
CA SER A 308 8.46 5.56 3.18
C SER A 308 9.23 5.26 4.45
N GLY A 309 10.54 5.06 4.37
CA GLY A 309 11.40 4.88 5.53
C GLY A 309 11.37 6.08 6.50
N GLN A 310 11.41 7.31 5.98
CA GLN A 310 11.23 8.51 6.81
C GLN A 310 9.81 8.63 7.35
N LEU A 311 8.80 8.41 6.50
CA LEU A 311 7.39 8.50 6.89
C LEU A 311 7.09 7.60 8.09
N VAL A 312 7.56 6.35 8.06
CA VAL A 312 7.43 5.39 9.16
C VAL A 312 7.99 5.94 10.47
N MET A 313 9.18 6.54 10.42
CA MET A 313 9.82 7.14 11.60
C MET A 313 9.00 8.33 12.14
N CYS A 314 8.45 9.16 11.26
CA CYS A 314 7.57 10.27 11.65
C CYS A 314 6.27 9.76 12.26
N ILE A 315 5.64 8.73 11.68
CA ILE A 315 4.42 8.10 12.22
C ILE A 315 4.68 7.56 13.64
N ASP A 316 5.73 6.76 13.82
CA ASP A 316 6.08 6.19 15.12
C ASP A 316 6.41 7.27 16.16
N TYR A 317 7.20 8.29 15.78
CA TYR A 317 7.53 9.41 16.65
C TYR A 317 6.29 10.20 17.12
N LEU A 318 5.39 10.55 16.20
CA LEU A 318 4.19 11.32 16.51
C LEU A 318 3.20 10.52 17.35
N SER A 319 3.10 9.22 17.12
CA SER A 319 2.20 8.32 17.85
C SER A 319 2.67 8.15 19.30
N ARG A 320 3.97 7.90 19.53
CA ARG A 320 4.55 7.84 20.89
C ARG A 320 4.55 9.18 21.60
N SER A 321 4.77 10.25 20.83
CA SER A 321 4.74 11.60 21.35
C SER A 321 3.38 11.91 21.99
N ALA A 322 2.27 11.45 21.41
CA ALA A 322 0.93 11.67 21.97
C ALA A 322 0.76 11.13 23.41
N ASP A 323 1.61 10.20 23.87
CA ASP A 323 1.52 9.56 25.19
C ASP A 323 2.35 10.21 26.30
N LEU A 324 3.27 11.12 25.96
CA LEU A 324 4.11 11.78 26.97
C LEU A 324 3.28 12.72 27.86
N PRO A 325 3.45 12.67 29.20
CA PRO A 325 2.79 13.61 30.10
C PRO A 325 3.17 15.04 29.74
N LEU A 326 2.17 15.87 29.47
CA LEU A 326 2.36 17.32 29.44
C LEU A 326 2.29 17.86 30.88
N GLU A 327 3.06 18.90 31.14
CA GLU A 327 2.81 19.80 32.27
C GLU A 327 1.33 20.22 32.28
N PRO A 328 0.73 20.42 33.46
CA PRO A 328 -0.66 20.85 33.54
C PRO A 328 -0.83 22.13 32.74
N ALA A 329 -1.48 22.01 31.58
CA ALA A 329 -1.93 23.17 30.82
C ALA A 329 -2.74 24.04 31.78
N ALA A 330 -2.48 25.34 31.77
CA ALA A 330 -3.28 26.33 32.47
C ALA A 330 -4.78 26.01 32.25
N PRO A 331 -5.62 26.13 33.28
CA PRO A 331 -7.03 25.75 33.20
C PRO A 331 -7.63 26.33 31.94
N ALA A 332 -8.13 25.46 31.06
CA ALA A 332 -8.73 25.87 29.81
C ALA A 332 -9.80 26.93 30.11
N SER A 333 -9.55 28.14 29.62
CA SER A 333 -10.44 29.28 29.76
C SER A 333 -11.81 28.94 29.14
N SER A 334 -12.84 29.11 29.96
CA SER A 334 -14.27 29.13 29.63
C SER A 334 -14.76 28.05 28.66
N ARG A 335 -15.45 27.05 29.24
CA ARG A 335 -16.47 26.22 28.61
C ARG A 335 -17.27 27.09 27.62
N PRO A 336 -17.19 26.86 26.28
CA PRO A 336 -18.19 27.43 25.39
C PRO A 336 -19.55 26.97 25.92
N PRO A 337 -20.59 27.82 25.96
CA PRO A 337 -21.91 27.36 26.33
C PRO A 337 -22.22 26.14 25.47
N ALA A 338 -22.63 25.03 26.09
CA ALA A 338 -23.08 23.86 25.37
C ALA A 338 -24.11 24.37 24.36
N ALA A 339 -23.76 24.36 23.07
CA ALA A 339 -24.70 24.71 22.04
C ALA A 339 -25.88 23.78 22.27
N ALA A 340 -27.04 24.35 22.60
CA ALA A 340 -28.23 23.56 22.87
C ALA A 340 -28.41 22.64 21.66
N SER A 341 -28.45 21.34 21.88
CA SER A 341 -28.62 20.36 20.82
C SER A 341 -29.95 20.66 20.11
N GLN A 342 -29.88 21.19 18.89
CA GLN A 342 -31.04 21.67 18.13
C GLN A 342 -31.36 20.67 17.01
N GLY A 343 -32.64 20.32 16.85
CA GLY A 343 -33.12 19.46 15.76
C GLY A 343 -33.70 18.13 16.23
N ALA A 344 -34.20 17.33 15.27
CA ALA A 344 -34.78 16.02 15.55
C ALA A 344 -33.73 15.05 16.11
N PRO A 345 -34.10 14.17 17.06
CA PRO A 345 -33.20 13.16 17.59
C PRO A 345 -32.73 12.22 16.47
N VAL A 346 -31.44 11.90 16.48
CA VAL A 346 -30.82 10.95 15.53
C VAL A 346 -30.58 9.62 16.23
N LEU A 347 -30.93 8.52 15.59
CA LEU A 347 -30.73 7.19 16.13
C LEU A 347 -29.31 6.71 15.81
N ILE A 348 -28.53 6.33 16.81
CA ILE A 348 -27.24 5.66 16.63
C ILE A 348 -27.42 4.21 17.03
N ARG A 349 -27.28 3.29 16.07
CA ARG A 349 -27.34 1.84 16.34
C ARG A 349 -25.94 1.26 16.40
N HIS A 350 -25.68 0.45 17.41
CA HIS A 350 -24.44 -0.31 17.52
C HIS A 350 -24.72 -1.81 17.58
N PHE A 351 -23.96 -2.56 16.78
CA PHE A 351 -23.97 -4.02 16.72
C PHE A 351 -22.75 -4.56 17.46
N PRO A 352 -22.92 -5.19 18.64
CA PRO A 352 -21.78 -5.64 19.45
C PRO A 352 -20.91 -6.74 18.83
N ALA A 353 -21.43 -7.48 17.85
CA ALA A 353 -20.74 -8.64 17.28
C ALA A 353 -19.46 -8.25 16.52
N ASP A 354 -19.49 -7.13 15.81
CA ASP A 354 -18.41 -6.61 14.97
C ASP A 354 -18.10 -5.13 15.21
N HIS A 355 -18.77 -4.53 16.22
CA HIS A 355 -18.73 -3.12 16.53
C HIS A 355 -19.19 -2.20 15.39
N SER A 356 -20.05 -2.69 14.49
CA SER A 356 -20.66 -1.84 13.46
C SER A 356 -21.55 -0.76 14.07
N VAL A 357 -21.39 0.46 13.57
CA VAL A 357 -22.14 1.66 13.99
C VAL A 357 -22.87 2.23 12.79
N PHE A 358 -24.16 2.51 12.98
CA PHE A 358 -25.04 3.14 12.01
C PHE A 358 -25.60 4.43 12.56
N VAL A 359 -25.78 5.41 11.68
CA VAL A 359 -26.45 6.67 11.94
C VAL A 359 -27.77 6.66 11.19
N ASP A 360 -28.86 6.65 11.94
CA ASP A 360 -30.21 6.27 11.52
C ASP A 360 -30.24 4.88 10.85
N ASN A 361 -30.11 4.83 9.52
CA ASN A 361 -30.00 3.61 8.71
C ASN A 361 -28.71 3.58 7.87
N ASP A 362 -27.90 4.63 7.91
CA ASP A 362 -26.68 4.74 7.11
C ASP A 362 -25.49 4.17 7.87
N TYR A 363 -24.75 3.27 7.21
CA TYR A 363 -23.55 2.69 7.79
C TYR A 363 -22.45 3.74 7.93
N LEU A 364 -21.86 3.82 9.13
CA LEU A 364 -20.78 4.75 9.44
C LEU A 364 -19.41 4.04 9.40
N ILE A 365 -19.23 3.03 10.26
CA ILE A 365 -17.95 2.36 10.48
C ILE A 365 -18.13 1.09 11.34
N LYS A 366 -17.12 0.21 11.38
CA LYS A 366 -17.08 -1.00 12.23
C LYS A 366 -15.74 -1.21 12.93
N GLY A 367 -15.62 -2.31 13.66
CA GLY A 367 -14.41 -2.72 14.34
C GLY A 367 -14.02 -1.75 15.45
N VAL A 368 -12.71 -1.61 15.72
CA VAL A 368 -12.26 -0.80 16.87
C VAL A 368 -12.63 0.68 16.74
N ALA A 369 -12.66 1.23 15.52
CA ALA A 369 -13.13 2.59 15.31
C ALA A 369 -14.61 2.74 15.71
N GLY A 370 -15.45 1.76 15.35
CA GLY A 370 -16.84 1.67 15.81
C GLY A 370 -16.96 1.56 17.34
N ALA A 371 -16.13 0.74 17.97
CA ALA A 371 -16.08 0.61 19.43
C ALA A 371 -15.70 1.93 20.12
N ILE A 372 -14.72 2.65 19.58
CA ILE A 372 -14.28 3.96 20.09
C ILE A 372 -15.44 4.96 20.03
N ILE A 373 -16.05 5.17 18.86
CA ILE A 373 -17.12 6.17 18.74
C ILE A 373 -18.33 5.81 19.61
N TRP A 374 -18.69 4.53 19.69
CA TRP A 374 -19.78 4.08 20.56
C TRP A 374 -19.52 4.39 22.05
N LYS A 375 -18.30 4.13 22.54
CA LYS A 375 -17.89 4.48 23.90
C LYS A 375 -18.01 5.99 24.15
N LEU A 376 -17.47 6.81 23.25
CA LEU A 376 -17.49 8.27 23.37
C LEU A 376 -18.93 8.81 23.44
N LEU A 377 -19.81 8.34 22.56
CA LEU A 377 -21.21 8.75 22.53
C LEU A 377 -21.97 8.31 23.79
N ARG A 378 -21.70 7.10 24.30
CA ARG A 378 -22.29 6.61 25.54
C ARG A 378 -21.88 7.45 26.75
N GLU A 379 -20.59 7.77 26.89
CA GLU A 379 -20.11 8.63 27.98
C GLU A 379 -20.65 10.06 27.87
N HIS A 380 -20.82 10.58 26.66
CA HIS A 380 -21.47 11.86 26.43
C HIS A 380 -22.93 11.87 26.89
N MET A 381 -23.70 10.82 26.56
CA MET A 381 -25.11 10.75 26.93
C MET A 381 -25.36 10.47 28.41
N VAL A 382 -24.53 9.63 29.05
CA VAL A 382 -24.70 9.27 30.46
C VAL A 382 -24.15 10.35 31.40
N ALA A 383 -22.97 10.90 31.09
CA ALA A 383 -22.24 11.78 32.00
C ALA A 383 -22.11 13.23 31.50
N GLY A 384 -22.64 13.57 30.32
CA GLY A 384 -22.45 14.89 29.70
C GLY A 384 -21.00 15.17 29.30
N ARG A 385 -20.16 14.13 29.23
CA ARG A 385 -18.73 14.24 29.00
C ARG A 385 -18.44 14.59 27.55
N SER A 386 -17.54 15.53 27.31
CA SER A 386 -17.13 15.94 25.95
C SER A 386 -15.62 15.93 25.74
N GLU A 387 -14.81 15.83 26.80
CA GLU A 387 -13.34 15.84 26.69
C GLU A 387 -12.73 14.49 27.04
N PHE A 388 -11.82 14.05 26.17
CA PHE A 388 -11.22 12.72 26.21
C PHE A 388 -9.71 12.79 25.91
N THR A 389 -8.99 11.73 26.27
CA THR A 389 -7.54 11.61 26.06
C THR A 389 -7.17 10.30 25.37
N ASN A 390 -6.11 10.30 24.56
CA ASN A 390 -5.65 9.08 23.90
C ASN A 390 -5.22 8.03 24.93
N ARG A 391 -4.57 8.46 26.02
CA ARG A 391 -4.12 7.58 27.10
C ARG A 391 -5.27 6.80 27.74
N GLU A 392 -6.41 7.42 27.96
CA GLU A 392 -7.55 6.70 28.55
C GLU A 392 -8.15 5.66 27.59
N LEU A 393 -8.15 5.95 26.29
CA LEU A 393 -8.61 5.00 25.28
C LEU A 393 -7.65 3.81 25.18
N ARG A 394 -6.33 4.04 25.21
CA ARG A 394 -5.32 2.97 25.22
C ARG A 394 -5.43 2.06 26.44
N LEU A 395 -5.80 2.62 27.61
CA LEU A 395 -5.96 1.85 28.85
C LEU A 395 -7.30 1.10 28.92
N ASP A 396 -8.25 1.38 28.03
CA ASP A 396 -9.54 0.70 28.02
C ASP A 396 -9.47 -0.63 27.28
N THR A 397 -9.34 -1.72 28.05
CA THR A 397 -9.28 -3.09 27.55
C THR A 397 -10.54 -3.53 26.80
N THR A 398 -11.67 -2.82 26.96
CA THR A 398 -12.91 -3.13 26.23
C THR A 398 -12.88 -2.71 24.76
N LEU A 399 -11.91 -1.88 24.36
CA LEU A 399 -11.76 -1.43 22.97
C LEU A 399 -10.93 -2.39 22.11
N GLY A 400 -10.34 -3.44 22.68
CA GLY A 400 -9.54 -4.42 21.92
C GLY A 400 -8.26 -3.82 21.31
N LEU A 401 -7.68 -2.84 21.99
CA LEU A 401 -6.47 -2.10 21.62
C LEU A 401 -5.23 -2.77 22.25
N PRO A 402 -4.26 -3.35 21.50
CA PRO A 402 -3.05 -3.98 22.07
C PRO A 402 -1.99 -3.04 22.70
N ASP A 403 -1.32 -3.56 23.75
CA ASP A 403 -0.55 -2.78 24.74
C ASP A 403 0.69 -1.97 24.26
N ILE A 404 1.28 -2.17 23.08
CA ILE A 404 2.64 -1.68 22.80
C ILE A 404 2.80 -0.67 21.66
N THR A 405 1.91 -0.61 20.65
CA THR A 405 1.86 0.50 19.69
C THR A 405 0.58 0.37 18.86
N ASP A 406 -0.51 0.88 19.40
CA ASP A 406 -1.78 0.92 18.67
C ASP A 406 -1.80 1.98 17.60
N ASN A 407 -2.42 1.64 16.46
CA ASN A 407 -2.84 2.59 15.44
C ASN A 407 -4.05 3.46 15.89
N LEU A 408 -4.15 3.77 17.20
CA LEU A 408 -5.23 4.58 17.76
C LEU A 408 -5.30 5.96 17.10
N ASP A 409 -4.18 6.64 16.93
CA ASP A 409 -4.15 7.95 16.28
C ASP A 409 -4.66 7.87 14.83
N ALA A 410 -4.29 6.83 14.08
CA ALA A 410 -4.81 6.57 12.74
C ALA A 410 -6.32 6.25 12.75
N ARG A 411 -6.82 5.52 13.75
CA ARG A 411 -8.25 5.24 13.93
C ARG A 411 -9.06 6.48 14.32
N LEU A 412 -8.50 7.38 15.13
CA LEU A 412 -9.12 8.67 15.45
C LEU A 412 -9.19 9.57 14.20
N ILE A 413 -8.14 9.58 13.36
CA ILE A 413 -8.14 10.28 12.08
C ILE A 413 -9.19 9.68 11.14
N LEU A 414 -9.23 8.35 11.02
CA LEU A 414 -10.24 7.61 10.27
C LEU A 414 -11.65 8.01 10.69
N LEU A 415 -11.93 8.01 12.01
CA LEU A 415 -13.22 8.42 12.56
C LEU A 415 -13.54 9.89 12.27
N GLN A 416 -12.58 10.79 12.46
CA GLN A 416 -12.77 12.21 12.21
C GLN A 416 -13.16 12.45 10.75
N ARG A 417 -12.46 11.82 9.80
CA ARG A 417 -12.75 11.92 8.36
C ARG A 417 -14.12 11.31 8.03
N ARG A 418 -14.44 10.13 8.58
CA ARG A 418 -15.74 9.48 8.35
C ARG A 418 -16.91 10.25 8.90
N LEU A 419 -16.78 10.81 10.10
CA LEU A 419 -17.79 11.69 10.68
C LEU A 419 -17.96 12.94 9.82
N ALA A 420 -16.87 13.58 9.38
CA ALA A 420 -16.98 14.76 8.51
C ALA A 420 -17.69 14.47 7.17
N GLU A 421 -17.50 13.27 6.60
CA GLU A 421 -18.15 12.85 5.34
C GLU A 421 -19.63 12.48 5.51
N ARG A 422 -19.99 11.80 6.61
CA ARG A 422 -21.32 11.16 6.77
C ARG A 422 -22.21 11.87 7.79
N CYS A 423 -21.66 12.71 8.67
CA CYS A 423 -22.36 13.26 9.83
C CYS A 423 -21.91 14.71 10.14
N SER A 424 -22.76 15.70 9.84
CA SER A 424 -22.45 17.10 10.14
C SER A 424 -22.63 17.50 11.61
N PHE A 425 -23.21 16.63 12.44
CA PHE A 425 -23.63 16.94 13.82
C PHE A 425 -22.84 16.20 14.91
N ILE A 426 -21.90 15.33 14.54
CA ILE A 426 -20.93 14.70 15.44
C ILE A 426 -19.54 15.00 14.90
N ALA A 427 -18.68 15.59 15.72
CA ALA A 427 -17.30 15.87 15.33
C ALA A 427 -16.34 15.48 16.46
N ILE A 428 -15.16 15.01 16.07
CA ILE A 428 -14.02 14.82 16.97
C ILE A 428 -13.01 15.91 16.65
N GLU A 429 -12.78 16.82 17.60
CA GLU A 429 -11.86 17.94 17.47
C GLU A 429 -10.65 17.75 18.35
N LYS A 430 -9.46 17.86 17.77
CA LYS A 430 -8.23 17.84 18.53
C LYS A 430 -8.09 19.13 19.35
N THR A 431 -7.97 19.01 20.67
CA THR A 431 -7.84 20.15 21.59
C THR A 431 -6.42 20.29 22.16
N GLY A 432 -5.55 19.31 21.91
CA GLY A 432 -4.16 19.33 22.30
C GLY A 432 -3.46 18.02 21.96
N ARG A 433 -2.20 17.89 22.39
CA ARG A 433 -1.45 16.64 22.24
C ARG A 433 -2.09 15.55 23.10
N GLY A 434 -2.51 14.45 22.47
CA GLY A 434 -3.21 13.35 23.13
C GLY A 434 -4.57 13.71 23.72
N ARG A 435 -5.17 14.85 23.33
CA ARG A 435 -6.47 15.32 23.84
C ARG A 435 -7.38 15.70 22.70
N PHE A 436 -8.65 15.35 22.83
CA PHE A 436 -9.68 15.68 21.86
C PHE A 436 -11.02 15.91 22.55
N ARG A 437 -11.92 16.56 21.83
CA ARG A 437 -13.27 16.87 22.24
C ARG A 437 -14.27 16.24 21.28
N LEU A 438 -15.28 15.60 21.84
CA LEU A 438 -16.47 15.18 21.10
C LEU A 438 -17.48 16.34 21.11
N ASN A 439 -17.81 16.83 19.93
CA ASN A 439 -18.85 17.83 19.73
C ASN A 439 -20.09 17.15 19.15
N VAL A 440 -21.23 17.34 19.80
CA VAL A 440 -22.52 16.82 19.38
C VAL A 440 -23.50 17.99 19.33
N SER A 441 -24.04 18.29 18.15
CA SER A 441 -24.94 19.45 17.95
C SER A 441 -26.42 19.08 17.84
N ARG A 442 -26.76 17.78 17.81
CA ARG A 442 -28.13 17.25 17.75
C ARG A 442 -28.39 16.25 18.88
N PRO A 443 -29.64 16.13 19.38
CA PRO A 443 -29.98 15.09 20.35
C PRO A 443 -29.75 13.70 19.75
N LEU A 444 -29.22 12.77 20.54
CA LEU A 444 -28.94 11.40 20.10
C LEU A 444 -29.82 10.41 20.85
N GLN A 445 -30.19 9.31 20.17
CA GLN A 445 -30.78 8.12 20.77
C GLN A 445 -29.85 6.94 20.51
N LEU A 446 -29.33 6.31 21.57
CA LEU A 446 -28.47 5.13 21.42
C LEU A 446 -29.32 3.87 21.49
N SER A 447 -29.09 2.96 20.56
CA SER A 447 -29.69 1.64 20.54
C SER A 447 -28.61 0.58 20.34
N VAL A 448 -28.67 -0.49 21.12
CA VAL A 448 -27.85 -1.69 20.92
C VAL A 448 -28.72 -2.71 20.20
N ALA A 449 -28.30 -3.14 19.02
CA ALA A 449 -28.97 -4.23 18.32
C ALA A 449 -28.79 -5.53 19.12
N ALA A 450 -29.86 -6.30 19.28
CA ALA A 450 -29.79 -7.61 19.91
C ALA A 450 -28.89 -8.54 19.08
N PRO A 451 -28.04 -9.38 19.70
CA PRO A 451 -27.36 -10.45 18.98
C PRO A 451 -28.42 -11.40 18.41
N HIS A 452 -28.31 -11.73 17.12
CA HIS A 452 -29.09 -12.79 16.51
C HIS A 452 -28.66 -14.17 17.01
#